data_AF-A0A1C6HMV0-F1
#
_entry.id   AF-A0A1C6HMV0-F1
#
_cell.length_a   1.000
_cell.length_b   1.000
_cell.length_c   1.000
_cell.angle_alpha   90.00
_cell.angle_beta   90.00
_cell.angle_gamma   90.00
#
_symmetry.space_group_name_H-M   'P 1'
#
loop_
_entity.id
_entity.type
_entity.pdbx_description
1 polymer ?
#
loop_
_entity_poly.entity_id
_entity_poly.type
_entity_poly.pdbx_seq_one_letter_code
_entity_poly.pdbx_strand_id
1 'polypeptide(L)'
;MKKQIKRLMALVLSVSMTFMVPGTAAFADEVQNADEVIELSGLSGTIFDDVNTGDWYESYVGYVLNKGIMTGKGENLFAPGEELCRAQFATVLYRIAGSPDVSYSAVFPDVPDGMFYTKPVLWASQDEVAVITGYEEGNFGPDDMITREQMATMLYRYAEYKGFIDSETDDTIPGEPDSEGEESEVTDPEIIETEETNAEESEIIAAELSELDKYPDAALVSGFAQDAMEWAVCAEIITGDNGTLNPQGTTNRAVCATMVQRFCEKFMPGELKDVDMSASCQRVSITQTSVEEGIFWIKAEGVKASMDIQKVQARVWCYGVNEDAGWYTLEKQPDGSYGTGGGVLYHGIHFGIYYADMYVMLSNGVRLYVGSANVQVDGSIGQIRVVNHVNNVYNQVGRDLYSCYMWVVNNVSYKRLPNPLEPPAGYTSAEWYALQAFDLGEGNCYCFAAAFYYLAKGLGYDAEFIQGRVKLRSGGYNLHGWVIINLDGASYICDPESTRDIGRYNFYMQPVNSPVMQYEW
;
A
#
# COMPACT_ATOMS: atom_id res chain seq x y z
N MET A 1 -8.35 14.65 -46.24
CA MET A 1 -9.38 15.70 -46.15
C MET A 1 -9.36 16.26 -44.73
N LYS A 2 -9.24 17.57 -44.59
CA LYS A 2 -8.90 18.32 -43.35
C LYS A 2 -9.97 18.18 -42.25
N LYS A 3 -9.56 18.12 -40.98
CA LYS A 3 -9.90 19.16 -39.99
C LYS A 3 -8.98 19.11 -38.75
N GLN A 4 -8.34 20.24 -38.51
CA GLN A 4 -7.53 20.60 -37.35
C GLN A 4 -8.42 20.87 -36.13
N ILE A 5 -7.92 20.63 -34.92
CA ILE A 5 -8.07 21.57 -33.79
C ILE A 5 -6.72 21.67 -33.05
N LYS A 6 -6.19 22.89 -33.05
CA LYS A 6 -5.07 23.39 -32.22
C LYS A 6 -5.66 24.04 -30.95
N ARG A 7 -4.92 24.01 -29.83
CA ARG A 7 -4.77 25.04 -28.76
C ARG A 7 -3.94 24.39 -27.63
N LEU A 8 -3.05 25.05 -26.88
CA LEU A 8 -2.39 26.35 -26.93
C LEU A 8 -1.26 26.26 -25.86
N MET A 9 0.02 26.23 -26.25
CA MET A 9 1.14 26.38 -25.32
C MET A 9 1.57 27.85 -25.31
N ALA A 10 1.53 28.50 -24.15
CA ALA A 10 2.00 29.86 -23.97
C ALA A 10 3.48 29.85 -23.55
N LEU A 11 4.34 30.32 -24.46
CA LEU A 11 5.74 30.65 -24.26
C LEU A 11 5.81 32.15 -23.97
N VAL A 12 6.40 32.56 -22.84
CA VAL A 12 6.87 33.94 -22.63
C VAL A 12 8.37 33.89 -22.40
N LEU A 13 9.11 34.37 -23.40
CA LEU A 13 10.54 34.65 -23.37
C LEU A 13 10.69 36.17 -23.41
N SER A 14 11.30 36.76 -22.38
CA SER A 14 11.91 38.09 -22.49
C SER A 14 13.21 38.11 -21.72
N VAL A 15 14.32 38.20 -22.46
CA VAL A 15 15.68 38.42 -21.96
C VAL A 15 15.84 39.90 -21.63
N SER A 16 16.36 40.21 -20.44
CA SER A 16 17.10 41.45 -20.18
C SER A 16 18.11 41.21 -19.06
N MET A 17 19.37 41.47 -19.39
CA MET A 17 20.55 41.19 -18.58
C MET A 17 20.97 42.47 -17.86
N THR A 18 20.81 42.58 -16.53
CA THR A 18 21.50 43.60 -15.73
C THR A 18 21.54 43.24 -14.22
N PHE A 19 22.76 43.07 -13.71
CA PHE A 19 23.29 43.21 -12.33
C PHE A 19 22.63 42.56 -11.09
N MET A 20 23.53 41.95 -10.31
CA MET A 20 23.41 41.26 -9.03
C MET A 20 23.10 42.21 -7.85
N VAL A 21 22.12 41.87 -7.01
CA VAL A 21 22.03 42.18 -5.57
C VAL A 21 21.37 41.00 -4.86
N PRO A 22 21.95 40.43 -3.77
CA PRO A 22 21.33 39.34 -3.02
C PRO A 22 20.36 39.91 -1.97
N GLY A 23 19.11 39.46 -1.99
CA GLY A 23 18.09 39.88 -1.04
C GLY A 23 16.91 38.92 -1.04
N THR A 24 16.79 38.16 0.05
CA THR A 24 15.60 37.48 0.58
C THR A 24 14.31 37.63 -0.22
N ALA A 25 13.88 36.54 -0.86
CA ALA A 25 12.51 36.39 -1.34
C ALA A 25 11.89 35.18 -0.63
N ALA A 26 10.88 35.46 0.18
CA ALA A 26 9.98 34.46 0.74
C ALA A 26 9.37 33.66 -0.42
N PHE A 27 9.49 32.33 -0.37
CA PHE A 27 8.68 31.44 -1.19
C PHE A 27 7.28 31.46 -0.62
N ALA A 28 6.39 32.20 -1.29
CA ALA A 28 4.96 32.16 -1.04
C ALA A 28 4.39 30.88 -1.66
N ASP A 29 3.50 30.25 -0.89
CA ASP A 29 2.72 29.06 -1.19
C ASP A 29 2.17 29.00 -2.62
N GLU A 30 2.37 27.85 -3.27
CA GLU A 30 1.47 27.38 -4.32
C GLU A 30 0.82 26.07 -3.82
N VAL A 31 -0.20 26.22 -2.97
CA VAL A 31 -1.14 25.13 -2.65
C VAL A 31 -1.93 24.85 -3.93
N GLN A 32 -1.63 23.75 -4.61
CA GLN A 32 -2.52 23.22 -5.63
C GLN A 32 -3.80 22.72 -4.94
N ASN A 33 -4.92 23.35 -5.27
CA ASN A 33 -6.25 22.98 -4.80
C ASN A 33 -6.56 21.52 -5.16
N ALA A 34 -6.90 20.71 -4.16
CA ALA A 34 -7.28 19.30 -4.26
C ALA A 34 -8.78 19.12 -4.61
N ASP A 35 -9.27 19.83 -5.62
CA ASP A 35 -10.67 19.72 -6.08
C ASP A 35 -10.81 18.86 -7.37
N GLU A 36 -9.75 18.17 -7.82
CA GLU A 36 -9.86 17.25 -8.95
C GLU A 36 -10.35 15.88 -8.45
N VAL A 37 -11.67 15.64 -8.60
CA VAL A 37 -12.25 14.29 -8.48
C VAL A 37 -11.59 13.43 -9.56
N ILE A 38 -10.76 12.47 -9.18
CA ILE A 38 -10.23 11.48 -10.11
C ILE A 38 -11.38 10.51 -10.40
N GLU A 39 -12.19 10.82 -11.41
CA GLU A 39 -13.08 9.83 -12.00
C GLU A 39 -12.21 8.77 -12.69
N LEU A 40 -12.36 7.51 -12.28
CA LEU A 40 -11.61 6.36 -12.83
C LEU A 40 -11.97 6.05 -14.29
N SER A 41 -12.76 6.87 -14.98
CA SER A 41 -13.19 6.64 -16.36
C SER A 41 -12.10 6.89 -17.41
N GLY A 42 -10.81 6.86 -17.05
CA GLY A 42 -9.73 7.15 -18.01
C GLY A 42 -8.29 6.93 -17.57
N LEU A 43 -8.01 6.25 -16.45
CA LEU A 43 -6.63 5.94 -16.09
C LEU A 43 -6.12 4.74 -16.90
N SER A 44 -5.29 5.04 -17.89
CA SER A 44 -4.35 4.11 -18.55
C SER A 44 -3.21 3.75 -17.58
N GLY A 45 -3.55 3.15 -16.44
CA GLY A 45 -2.61 2.70 -15.41
C GLY A 45 -3.12 1.43 -14.72
N THR A 46 -2.20 0.62 -14.21
CA THR A 46 -2.50 -0.67 -13.59
C THR A 46 -3.33 -0.47 -12.31
N ILE A 47 -4.49 -1.14 -12.20
CA ILE A 47 -5.39 -1.01 -11.04
C ILE A 47 -4.76 -1.61 -9.77
N PHE A 48 -3.94 -2.65 -9.93
CA PHE A 48 -3.24 -3.34 -8.86
C PHE A 48 -1.73 -3.37 -9.12
N ASP A 49 -0.95 -3.51 -8.05
CA ASP A 49 0.52 -3.48 -8.12
C ASP A 49 1.11 -4.74 -8.79
N ASP A 50 0.33 -5.82 -8.87
CA ASP A 50 0.72 -7.13 -9.42
C ASP A 50 0.01 -7.50 -10.74
N VAL A 51 -0.59 -6.51 -11.40
CA VAL A 51 -1.18 -6.65 -12.73
C VAL A 51 -0.50 -5.64 -13.65
N ASN A 52 0.41 -6.08 -14.50
CA ASN A 52 1.19 -5.17 -15.35
C ASN A 52 0.46 -4.87 -16.66
N THR A 53 0.73 -3.69 -17.22
CA THR A 53 0.24 -3.36 -18.56
C THR A 53 0.80 -4.32 -19.61
N GLY A 54 -0.09 -4.90 -20.39
CA GLY A 54 0.23 -5.91 -21.40
C GLY A 54 0.23 -7.36 -20.89
N ASP A 55 0.00 -7.60 -19.59
CA ASP A 55 -0.27 -8.96 -19.11
C ASP A 55 -1.53 -9.50 -19.80
N TRP A 56 -1.50 -10.77 -20.21
CA TRP A 56 -2.62 -11.39 -20.96
C TRP A 56 -3.96 -11.33 -20.21
N TYR A 57 -3.91 -11.16 -18.88
CA TYR A 57 -5.07 -11.04 -18.00
C TYR A 57 -5.46 -9.61 -17.63
N GLU A 58 -4.72 -8.59 -18.03
CA GLU A 58 -4.95 -7.20 -17.62
C GLU A 58 -6.41 -6.77 -17.87
N SER A 59 -6.90 -6.96 -19.10
CA SER A 59 -8.27 -6.58 -19.48
C SER A 59 -9.33 -7.39 -18.73
N TYR A 60 -9.08 -8.70 -18.55
CA TYR A 60 -10.00 -9.60 -17.83
C TYR A 60 -10.15 -9.21 -16.37
N VAL A 61 -9.03 -8.86 -15.71
CA VAL A 61 -9.04 -8.34 -14.35
C VAL A 61 -9.80 -7.01 -14.27
N GLY A 62 -9.54 -6.10 -15.21
CA GLY A 62 -10.27 -4.82 -15.30
C GLY A 62 -11.78 -5.01 -15.42
N TYR A 63 -12.24 -5.94 -16.26
CA TYR A 63 -13.65 -6.24 -16.44
C TYR A 63 -14.31 -6.73 -15.15
N VAL A 64 -13.78 -7.79 -14.52
CA VAL A 64 -14.42 -8.38 -13.34
C VAL A 64 -14.41 -7.44 -12.13
N LEU A 65 -13.43 -6.53 -12.03
CA LEU A 65 -13.43 -5.47 -11.03
C LEU A 65 -14.48 -4.41 -11.33
N ASN A 66 -14.52 -3.90 -12.57
CA ASN A 66 -15.46 -2.87 -12.98
C ASN A 66 -16.92 -3.34 -12.86
N LYS A 67 -17.18 -4.64 -13.02
CA LYS A 67 -18.51 -5.24 -12.81
C LYS A 67 -18.78 -5.66 -11.36
N GLY A 68 -17.82 -5.49 -10.45
CA GLY A 68 -17.96 -5.89 -9.03
C GLY A 68 -18.06 -7.41 -8.82
N ILE A 69 -17.63 -8.21 -9.79
CA ILE A 69 -17.70 -9.68 -9.76
C ILE A 69 -16.57 -10.25 -8.90
N MET A 70 -15.36 -9.73 -9.09
CA MET A 70 -14.18 -10.07 -8.30
C MET A 70 -13.67 -8.84 -7.56
N THR A 71 -12.91 -9.08 -6.50
CA THR A 71 -12.26 -8.04 -5.67
C THR A 71 -10.79 -8.39 -5.50
N GLY A 72 -9.97 -7.41 -5.12
CA GLY A 72 -8.58 -7.63 -4.72
C GLY A 72 -8.47 -8.43 -3.43
N LYS A 73 -7.24 -8.84 -3.09
CA LYS A 73 -6.89 -9.64 -1.92
C LYS A 73 -6.37 -8.79 -0.75
N GLY A 74 -6.37 -7.47 -0.90
CA GLY A 74 -5.79 -6.51 0.04
C GLY A 74 -4.43 -6.00 -0.44
N GLU A 75 -3.92 -4.95 0.22
CA GLU A 75 -2.62 -4.33 -0.09
C GLU A 75 -2.45 -3.91 -1.56
N ASN A 76 -3.55 -3.57 -2.25
CA ASN A 76 -3.57 -3.27 -3.68
C ASN A 76 -3.06 -4.42 -4.58
N LEU A 77 -3.38 -5.68 -4.22
CA LEU A 77 -3.04 -6.87 -5.00
C LEU A 77 -4.29 -7.57 -5.54
N PHE A 78 -4.22 -8.03 -6.80
CA PHE A 78 -5.20 -8.94 -7.37
C PHE A 78 -4.88 -10.41 -7.09
N ALA A 79 -3.59 -10.75 -7.05
CA ALA A 79 -3.03 -12.10 -7.01
C ALA A 79 -3.45 -12.97 -8.22
N PRO A 80 -3.10 -12.61 -9.47
CA PRO A 80 -3.59 -13.30 -10.68
C PRO A 80 -3.21 -14.79 -10.74
N GLY A 81 -2.03 -15.15 -10.22
CA GLY A 81 -1.53 -16.53 -10.18
C GLY A 81 -2.00 -17.36 -8.98
N GLU A 82 -2.72 -16.78 -8.02
CA GLU A 82 -3.21 -17.53 -6.86
C GLU A 82 -4.39 -18.42 -7.26
N GLU A 83 -4.38 -19.67 -6.80
CA GLU A 83 -5.45 -20.65 -7.02
C GLU A 83 -6.74 -20.22 -6.30
N LEU A 84 -7.90 -20.50 -6.90
CA LEU A 84 -9.18 -20.28 -6.23
C LEU A 84 -9.68 -21.55 -5.55
N CYS A 85 -10.36 -21.35 -4.42
CA CYS A 85 -11.20 -22.39 -3.86
C CYS A 85 -12.64 -22.35 -4.41
N ARG A 86 -13.37 -23.46 -4.26
CA ARG A 86 -14.77 -23.60 -4.68
C ARG A 86 -15.68 -22.52 -4.09
N ALA A 87 -15.49 -22.15 -2.83
CA ALA A 87 -16.26 -21.07 -2.19
C ALA A 87 -16.06 -19.70 -2.85
N GLN A 88 -14.84 -19.39 -3.30
CA GLN A 88 -14.57 -18.14 -4.01
C GLN A 88 -15.26 -18.13 -5.37
N PHE A 89 -15.30 -19.25 -6.09
CA PHE A 89 -16.01 -19.30 -7.36
C PHE A 89 -17.53 -19.25 -7.20
N ALA A 90 -18.09 -19.90 -6.17
CA ALA A 90 -19.51 -19.71 -5.81
C ALA A 90 -19.82 -18.24 -5.51
N THR A 91 -18.91 -17.52 -4.84
CA THR A 91 -19.03 -16.08 -4.58
C THR A 91 -19.04 -15.24 -5.87
N VAL A 92 -18.26 -15.65 -6.88
CA VAL A 92 -18.27 -15.01 -8.20
C VAL A 92 -19.63 -15.15 -8.87
N LEU A 93 -20.18 -16.35 -8.96
CA LEU A 93 -21.52 -16.59 -9.55
C LEU A 93 -22.62 -15.84 -8.79
N TYR A 94 -22.56 -15.84 -7.47
CA TYR A 94 -23.49 -15.11 -6.61
C TYR A 94 -23.48 -13.60 -6.90
N ARG A 95 -22.31 -13.00 -7.16
CA ARG A 95 -22.19 -11.59 -7.53
C ARG A 95 -22.73 -11.30 -8.93
N ILE A 96 -22.48 -12.20 -9.89
CA ILE A 96 -23.07 -12.11 -11.23
C ILE A 96 -24.60 -12.13 -11.14
N ALA A 97 -25.17 -12.94 -10.23
CA ALA A 97 -26.61 -13.00 -9.98
C ALA A 97 -27.18 -11.78 -9.23
N GLY A 98 -26.36 -10.76 -8.91
CA GLY A 98 -26.79 -9.57 -8.19
C GLY A 98 -26.80 -9.70 -6.67
N SER A 99 -26.13 -10.72 -6.11
CA SER A 99 -26.03 -10.97 -4.67
C SER A 99 -27.40 -11.12 -3.96
N PRO A 100 -28.28 -12.02 -4.42
CA PRO A 100 -29.63 -12.18 -3.87
C PRO A 100 -29.60 -12.55 -2.38
N ASP A 101 -30.48 -11.93 -1.59
CA ASP A 101 -30.51 -12.20 -0.16
C ASP A 101 -31.05 -13.61 0.14
N VAL A 102 -30.32 -14.35 0.97
CA VAL A 102 -30.67 -15.72 1.38
C VAL A 102 -30.50 -15.85 2.89
N SER A 103 -31.47 -16.49 3.52
CA SER A 103 -31.43 -16.80 4.96
C SER A 103 -30.57 -18.02 5.23
N TYR A 104 -29.85 -18.00 6.36
CA TYR A 104 -29.03 -19.14 6.74
C TYR A 104 -29.86 -20.42 6.94
N SER A 105 -29.35 -21.51 6.38
CA SER A 105 -29.79 -22.87 6.67
C SER A 105 -28.58 -23.80 6.63
N ALA A 106 -28.57 -24.82 7.48
CA ALA A 106 -27.44 -25.75 7.57
C ALA A 106 -27.52 -26.83 6.46
N VAL A 107 -27.38 -26.42 5.19
CA VAL A 107 -27.42 -27.32 4.02
C VAL A 107 -26.19 -28.21 3.96
N PHE A 108 -25.01 -27.63 4.21
CA PHE A 108 -23.73 -28.34 4.24
C PHE A 108 -23.10 -28.27 5.64
N PRO A 109 -22.59 -29.39 6.21
CA PRO A 109 -21.98 -29.40 7.53
C PRO A 109 -20.73 -28.52 7.67
N ASP A 110 -20.00 -28.32 6.57
CA ASP A 110 -18.75 -27.55 6.49
C ASP A 110 -18.95 -26.09 6.08
N VAL A 111 -20.21 -25.62 6.03
CA VAL A 111 -20.56 -24.23 5.70
C VAL A 111 -21.24 -23.58 6.92
N PRO A 112 -20.45 -23.01 7.86
CA PRO A 112 -21.01 -22.33 9.02
C PRO A 112 -21.65 -20.99 8.63
N ASP A 113 -22.47 -20.44 9.54
CA ASP A 113 -23.03 -19.10 9.38
C ASP A 113 -21.93 -18.02 9.50
N GLY A 114 -22.15 -16.86 8.87
CA GLY A 114 -21.29 -15.69 8.98
C GLY A 114 -19.98 -15.70 8.16
N MET A 115 -19.74 -16.71 7.33
CA MET A 115 -18.60 -16.70 6.41
C MET A 115 -18.93 -15.88 5.15
N PHE A 116 -17.91 -15.32 4.50
CA PHE A 116 -18.10 -14.54 3.28
C PHE A 116 -18.77 -15.35 2.15
N TYR A 117 -18.59 -16.67 2.17
CA TYR A 117 -19.15 -17.61 1.20
C TYR A 117 -20.47 -18.26 1.65
N THR A 118 -20.93 -18.05 2.88
CA THR A 118 -22.15 -18.70 3.39
C THR A 118 -23.33 -18.41 2.48
N LYS A 119 -23.65 -17.13 2.24
CA LYS A 119 -24.77 -16.75 1.36
C LYS A 119 -24.57 -17.21 -0.09
N PRO A 120 -23.38 -17.01 -0.71
CA PRO A 120 -23.10 -17.56 -2.04
C PRO A 120 -23.39 -19.05 -2.18
N VAL A 121 -22.90 -19.87 -1.24
CA VAL A 121 -23.08 -21.32 -1.27
C VAL A 121 -24.54 -21.68 -1.06
N LEU A 122 -25.23 -21.08 -0.09
CA LEU A 122 -26.64 -21.38 0.16
C LEU A 122 -27.55 -20.99 -1.01
N TRP A 123 -27.34 -19.83 -1.62
CA TRP A 123 -28.06 -19.43 -2.83
C TRP A 123 -27.82 -20.44 -3.95
N ALA A 124 -26.54 -20.74 -4.20
CA ALA A 124 -26.15 -21.59 -5.31
C ALA A 124 -26.64 -23.05 -5.18
N SER A 125 -26.91 -23.52 -3.96
CA SER A 125 -27.38 -24.89 -3.68
C SER A 125 -28.89 -25.02 -3.56
N GLN A 126 -29.67 -23.95 -3.74
CA GLN A 126 -31.14 -24.05 -3.74
C GLN A 126 -31.61 -24.90 -4.90
N ASP A 127 -32.67 -25.71 -4.71
CA ASP A 127 -33.20 -26.59 -5.76
C ASP A 127 -33.58 -25.85 -7.06
N GLU A 128 -34.03 -24.60 -6.94
CA GLU A 128 -34.39 -23.75 -8.09
C GLU A 128 -33.19 -23.10 -8.79
N VAL A 129 -32.02 -23.08 -8.14
CA VAL A 129 -30.77 -22.48 -8.66
C VAL A 129 -29.82 -23.57 -9.15
N ALA A 130 -29.58 -24.59 -8.33
CA ALA A 130 -28.85 -25.82 -8.63
C ALA A 130 -27.46 -25.65 -9.29
N VAL A 131 -26.79 -24.50 -9.13
CA VAL A 131 -25.51 -24.22 -9.79
C VAL A 131 -24.31 -24.87 -9.09
N ILE A 132 -24.46 -25.28 -7.83
CA ILE A 132 -23.48 -26.10 -7.11
C ILE A 132 -24.11 -27.37 -6.55
N THR A 133 -23.26 -28.37 -6.33
CA THR A 133 -23.58 -29.58 -5.58
C THR A 133 -22.49 -29.82 -4.53
N GLY A 134 -22.86 -30.45 -3.42
CA GLY A 134 -21.89 -31.01 -2.48
C GLY A 134 -21.25 -32.29 -3.00
N TYR A 135 -20.25 -32.78 -2.29
CA TYR A 135 -19.70 -34.12 -2.48
C TYR A 135 -20.63 -35.19 -1.90
N GLU A 136 -20.37 -36.45 -2.25
CA GLU A 136 -21.15 -37.61 -1.79
C GLU A 136 -21.25 -37.70 -0.26
N GLU A 137 -20.23 -37.22 0.47
CA GLU A 137 -20.18 -37.20 1.93
C GLU A 137 -21.02 -36.07 2.56
N GLY A 138 -21.69 -35.24 1.75
CA GLY A 138 -22.58 -34.16 2.18
C GLY A 138 -21.90 -32.82 2.47
N ASN A 139 -20.58 -32.73 2.29
CA ASN A 139 -19.80 -31.49 2.43
C ASN A 139 -19.76 -30.70 1.11
N PHE A 140 -19.57 -29.38 1.17
CA PHE A 140 -19.37 -28.54 -0.01
C PHE A 140 -17.89 -28.48 -0.46
N GLY A 141 -16.96 -28.52 0.49
CA GLY A 141 -15.54 -28.31 0.28
C GLY A 141 -15.19 -26.84 -0.01
N PRO A 142 -15.49 -25.88 0.89
CA PRO A 142 -15.32 -24.46 0.59
C PRO A 142 -13.87 -24.05 0.33
N ASP A 143 -12.90 -24.71 0.99
CA ASP A 143 -11.47 -24.40 0.89
C ASP A 143 -10.74 -25.25 -0.17
N ASP A 144 -11.43 -26.21 -0.80
CA ASP A 144 -10.82 -27.04 -1.84
C ASP A 144 -10.57 -26.23 -3.10
N MET A 145 -9.39 -26.41 -3.69
CA MET A 145 -9.04 -25.75 -4.96
C MET A 145 -9.97 -26.24 -6.07
N ILE A 146 -10.55 -25.30 -6.80
CA ILE A 146 -11.49 -25.63 -7.87
C ILE A 146 -10.72 -26.06 -9.12
N THR A 147 -11.09 -27.21 -9.68
CA THR A 147 -10.56 -27.65 -10.96
C THR A 147 -11.25 -26.93 -12.12
N ARG A 148 -10.60 -26.90 -13.28
CA ARG A 148 -11.14 -26.23 -14.45
C ARG A 148 -12.45 -26.86 -14.94
N GLU A 149 -12.58 -28.18 -14.87
CA GLU A 149 -13.83 -28.88 -15.21
C GLU A 149 -14.95 -28.61 -14.20
N GLN A 150 -14.63 -28.43 -12.92
CA GLN A 150 -15.61 -28.01 -11.91
C GLN A 150 -16.08 -26.58 -12.15
N MET A 151 -15.16 -25.67 -12.53
CA MET A 151 -15.51 -24.29 -12.89
C MET A 151 -16.43 -24.24 -14.11
N ALA A 152 -16.12 -25.01 -15.15
CA ALA A 152 -16.97 -25.16 -16.34
C ALA A 152 -18.35 -25.71 -15.99
N THR A 153 -18.41 -26.76 -15.16
CA THR A 153 -19.67 -27.37 -14.71
C THR A 153 -20.56 -26.37 -13.96
N MET A 154 -19.98 -25.56 -13.09
CA MET A 154 -20.73 -24.54 -12.35
C MET A 154 -21.23 -23.40 -13.27
N LEU A 155 -20.47 -22.99 -14.28
CA LEU A 155 -20.93 -22.02 -15.29
C LEU A 155 -22.03 -22.58 -16.19
N TYR A 156 -21.90 -23.85 -16.60
CA TYR A 156 -22.90 -24.57 -17.39
C TYR A 156 -24.25 -24.59 -16.67
N ARG A 157 -24.25 -25.03 -15.41
CA ARG A 157 -25.47 -25.04 -14.57
C ARG A 157 -26.03 -23.64 -14.33
N TYR A 158 -25.16 -22.63 -14.20
CA TYR A 158 -25.62 -21.25 -14.11
C TYR A 158 -26.29 -20.79 -15.42
N ALA A 159 -25.79 -21.23 -16.58
CA ALA A 159 -26.41 -20.96 -17.87
C ALA A 159 -27.79 -21.64 -17.99
N GLU A 160 -27.92 -22.90 -17.55
CA GLU A 160 -29.21 -23.62 -17.48
C GLU A 160 -30.20 -22.88 -16.56
N TYR A 161 -29.77 -22.52 -15.35
CA TYR A 161 -30.58 -21.76 -14.39
C TYR A 161 -31.11 -20.45 -14.97
N LYS A 162 -30.28 -19.76 -15.76
CA LYS A 162 -30.65 -18.51 -16.43
C LYS A 162 -31.47 -18.72 -17.71
N GLY A 163 -31.67 -19.96 -18.15
CA GLY A 163 -32.37 -20.30 -19.39
C GLY A 163 -31.60 -19.92 -20.65
N PHE A 164 -30.27 -19.87 -20.57
CA PHE A 164 -29.41 -19.59 -21.72
C PHE A 164 -29.15 -20.83 -22.58
N ILE A 165 -29.35 -22.01 -22.00
CA ILE A 165 -29.23 -23.31 -22.65
C ILE A 165 -30.36 -24.21 -22.11
N ASP A 166 -30.93 -25.04 -22.99
CA ASP A 166 -32.00 -25.99 -22.64
C ASP A 166 -31.39 -27.36 -22.29
N SER A 167 -31.83 -27.96 -21.18
CA SER A 167 -31.30 -29.23 -20.66
C SER A 167 -31.83 -30.48 -21.37
N GLU A 168 -32.63 -30.31 -22.44
CA GLU A 168 -33.13 -31.40 -23.29
C GLU A 168 -32.65 -31.20 -24.74
N THR A 169 -31.44 -31.68 -25.04
CA THR A 169 -30.89 -32.00 -26.38
C THR A 169 -31.31 -31.09 -27.54
N ASP A 170 -30.49 -30.09 -27.91
CA ASP A 170 -30.29 -29.70 -29.31
C ASP A 170 -28.99 -28.89 -29.49
N ASP A 171 -28.15 -29.29 -30.43
CA ASP A 171 -26.86 -28.70 -30.79
C ASP A 171 -27.00 -27.36 -31.57
N THR A 172 -27.96 -26.52 -31.19
CA THR A 172 -28.21 -25.25 -31.90
C THR A 172 -28.10 -24.04 -30.98
N ILE A 173 -26.92 -23.40 -31.04
CA ILE A 173 -26.68 -22.06 -30.50
C ILE A 173 -27.50 -21.03 -31.33
N PRO A 174 -28.19 -20.06 -30.71
CA PRO A 174 -28.82 -18.96 -31.43
C PRO A 174 -27.77 -18.14 -32.19
N GLY A 175 -27.90 -18.13 -33.52
CA GLY A 175 -27.01 -17.42 -34.44
C GLY A 175 -27.12 -15.89 -34.36
N GLU A 176 -26.05 -15.24 -34.83
CA GLU A 176 -25.92 -13.81 -35.11
C GLU A 176 -27.14 -13.19 -35.83
N PRO A 177 -27.35 -11.86 -35.71
CA PRO A 177 -28.54 -11.21 -36.26
C PRO A 177 -28.59 -11.23 -37.79
N ASP A 178 -29.75 -11.65 -38.30
CA ASP A 178 -30.12 -11.70 -39.72
C ASP A 178 -29.85 -10.38 -40.47
N SER A 179 -29.13 -10.48 -41.59
CA SER A 179 -29.13 -9.46 -42.65
C SER A 179 -30.18 -9.80 -43.71
N GLU A 180 -31.08 -8.86 -43.96
CA GLU A 180 -32.23 -8.93 -44.86
C GLU A 180 -31.88 -9.34 -46.31
N GLY A 181 -32.67 -10.28 -46.85
CA GLY A 181 -33.40 -10.16 -48.13
C GLY A 181 -32.65 -10.28 -49.46
N GLU A 182 -32.99 -11.30 -50.25
CA GLU A 182 -33.64 -11.12 -51.57
C GLU A 182 -34.11 -12.46 -52.16
N GLU A 183 -35.38 -12.51 -52.57
CA GLU A 183 -36.02 -13.59 -53.33
C GLU A 183 -35.52 -13.63 -54.78
N SER A 184 -35.35 -14.83 -55.34
CA SER A 184 -35.80 -15.10 -56.71
C SER A 184 -36.03 -16.60 -56.96
N GLU A 185 -36.98 -16.83 -57.85
CA GLU A 185 -37.82 -18.01 -58.05
C GLU A 185 -37.43 -18.75 -59.36
N VAL A 186 -37.94 -19.98 -59.56
CA VAL A 186 -38.11 -20.71 -60.86
C VAL A 186 -36.85 -21.50 -61.35
N THR A 187 -36.82 -22.81 -61.69
CA THR A 187 -37.78 -23.79 -62.24
C THR A 187 -37.31 -25.25 -62.08
N ASP A 188 -38.29 -26.15 -62.23
CA ASP A 188 -38.44 -27.63 -62.20
C ASP A 188 -37.60 -28.48 -63.22
N PRO A 189 -37.77 -29.82 -63.37
CA PRO A 189 -36.73 -30.84 -63.14
C PRO A 189 -36.40 -31.68 -64.40
N GLU A 190 -35.37 -32.52 -64.40
CA GLU A 190 -35.41 -33.73 -65.25
C GLU A 190 -34.44 -34.84 -64.82
N ILE A 191 -35.00 -36.05 -64.93
CA ILE A 191 -34.51 -37.37 -64.54
C ILE A 191 -33.65 -37.97 -65.66
N ILE A 192 -32.51 -38.59 -65.33
CA ILE A 192 -31.97 -39.72 -66.11
C ILE A 192 -31.38 -40.77 -65.15
N GLU A 193 -32.05 -41.91 -65.05
CA GLU A 193 -31.51 -43.18 -64.56
C GLU A 193 -30.60 -43.80 -65.63
N THR A 194 -29.44 -44.33 -65.22
CA THR A 194 -28.88 -45.57 -65.78
C THR A 194 -27.99 -46.28 -64.74
N GLU A 195 -28.22 -47.58 -64.62
CA GLU A 195 -27.73 -48.54 -63.62
C GLU A 195 -26.24 -48.92 -63.69
N GLU A 196 -25.76 -49.39 -62.52
CA GLU A 196 -24.71 -50.40 -62.23
C GLU A 196 -23.27 -50.13 -62.73
N THR A 197 -22.30 -49.95 -61.85
CA THR A 197 -21.68 -51.02 -61.05
C THR A 197 -20.64 -50.47 -60.06
N ASN A 198 -20.41 -51.26 -59.01
CA ASN A 198 -19.29 -51.29 -58.06
C ASN A 198 -19.47 -50.61 -56.69
N ALA A 199 -19.81 -51.49 -55.75
CA ALA A 199 -19.12 -51.73 -54.48
C ALA A 199 -18.98 -50.56 -53.50
N GLU A 200 -19.70 -50.73 -52.40
CA GLU A 200 -19.54 -50.07 -51.10
C GLU A 200 -20.16 -48.67 -51.01
N GLU A 201 -21.49 -48.68 -50.99
CA GLU A 201 -22.27 -47.86 -50.04
C GLU A 201 -21.62 -47.96 -48.65
N SER A 202 -20.81 -46.96 -48.32
CA SER A 202 -20.45 -46.59 -46.95
C SER A 202 -21.14 -45.25 -46.69
N GLU A 203 -22.47 -45.28 -46.67
CA GLU A 203 -23.27 -44.16 -46.20
C GLU A 203 -23.40 -44.26 -44.67
N ILE A 204 -23.15 -43.13 -44.00
CA ILE A 204 -23.69 -42.73 -42.68
C ILE A 204 -22.99 -43.47 -41.50
N ILE A 205 -22.16 -42.86 -40.66
CA ILE A 205 -22.26 -41.58 -39.95
C ILE A 205 -20.84 -41.00 -39.88
N ALA A 206 -20.57 -39.84 -40.49
CA ALA A 206 -19.50 -38.99 -39.97
C ALA A 206 -20.01 -38.56 -38.59
N ALA A 207 -19.62 -39.29 -37.55
CA ALA A 207 -19.87 -38.87 -36.18
C ALA A 207 -19.30 -37.46 -36.10
N GLU A 208 -20.14 -36.48 -35.73
CA GLU A 208 -19.66 -35.18 -35.31
C GLU A 208 -18.53 -35.45 -34.32
N LEU A 209 -17.30 -35.13 -34.75
CA LEU A 209 -16.16 -35.18 -33.86
C LEU A 209 -16.49 -34.19 -32.76
N SER A 210 -16.43 -34.66 -31.51
CA SER A 210 -16.62 -33.78 -30.37
C SER A 210 -15.63 -32.62 -30.51
N GLU A 211 -16.06 -31.39 -30.21
CA GLU A 211 -15.15 -30.25 -30.21
C GLU A 211 -14.05 -30.41 -29.15
N LEU A 212 -14.19 -31.37 -28.21
CA LEU A 212 -13.12 -31.78 -27.31
C LEU A 212 -12.04 -32.61 -28.00
N ASP A 213 -12.34 -33.36 -29.07
CA ASP A 213 -11.38 -34.24 -29.76
C ASP A 213 -10.19 -33.46 -30.38
N LYS A 214 -10.31 -32.14 -30.51
CA LYS A 214 -9.18 -31.26 -30.90
C LYS A 214 -8.12 -31.11 -29.82
N TYR A 215 -8.40 -31.54 -28.59
CA TYR A 215 -7.49 -31.45 -27.45
C TYR A 215 -6.92 -32.84 -27.07
N PRO A 216 -5.58 -32.99 -26.98
CA PRO A 216 -4.95 -34.28 -26.68
C PRO A 216 -5.32 -34.89 -25.32
N ASP A 217 -5.83 -34.09 -24.39
CA ASP A 217 -6.16 -34.45 -23.03
C ASP A 217 -7.67 -34.49 -22.75
N ALA A 218 -8.52 -34.49 -23.79
CA ALA A 218 -9.97 -34.62 -23.66
C ALA A 218 -10.41 -35.86 -22.87
N ALA A 219 -9.67 -36.96 -22.98
CA ALA A 219 -9.93 -38.18 -22.22
C ALA A 219 -9.74 -38.02 -20.69
N LEU A 220 -9.15 -36.91 -20.21
CA LEU A 220 -9.03 -36.60 -18.79
C LEU A 220 -10.26 -35.90 -18.21
N VAL A 221 -11.23 -35.51 -19.04
CA VAL A 221 -12.49 -34.91 -18.59
C VAL A 221 -13.31 -35.95 -17.82
N SER A 222 -13.66 -35.62 -16.58
CA SER A 222 -14.51 -36.47 -15.75
C SER A 222 -15.91 -36.64 -16.35
N GLY A 223 -16.52 -37.81 -16.18
CA GLY A 223 -17.84 -38.11 -16.77
C GLY A 223 -18.95 -37.11 -16.38
N PHE A 224 -18.91 -36.54 -15.17
CA PHE A 224 -19.87 -35.53 -14.73
C PHE A 224 -19.72 -34.16 -15.43
N ALA A 225 -18.56 -33.92 -16.06
CA ALA A 225 -18.19 -32.63 -16.64
C ALA A 225 -18.13 -32.65 -18.16
N GLN A 226 -18.43 -33.79 -18.81
CA GLN A 226 -18.33 -33.93 -20.27
C GLN A 226 -19.15 -32.87 -21.00
N ASP A 227 -20.46 -32.82 -20.75
CA ASP A 227 -21.37 -31.87 -21.41
C ASP A 227 -20.98 -30.42 -21.12
N ALA A 228 -20.58 -30.14 -19.88
CA ALA A 228 -20.17 -28.79 -19.47
C ALA A 228 -18.85 -28.35 -20.14
N MET A 229 -17.90 -29.26 -20.30
CA MET A 229 -16.62 -28.97 -20.97
C MET A 229 -16.82 -28.82 -22.48
N GLU A 230 -17.62 -29.69 -23.10
CA GLU A 230 -18.03 -29.60 -24.51
C GLU A 230 -18.69 -28.24 -24.78
N TRP A 231 -19.71 -27.89 -23.99
CA TRP A 231 -20.39 -26.61 -24.06
C TRP A 231 -19.43 -25.44 -23.85
N ALA A 232 -18.55 -25.49 -22.86
CA ALA A 232 -17.63 -24.38 -22.56
C ALA A 232 -16.62 -24.15 -23.69
N VAL A 233 -16.22 -25.21 -24.41
CA VAL A 233 -15.36 -25.13 -25.59
C VAL A 233 -16.13 -24.59 -26.79
N CYS A 234 -17.33 -25.12 -27.08
CA CYS A 234 -18.19 -24.63 -28.17
C CYS A 234 -18.59 -23.16 -27.96
N ALA A 235 -18.82 -22.78 -26.71
CA ALA A 235 -19.12 -21.41 -26.31
C ALA A 235 -17.88 -20.50 -26.30
N GLU A 236 -16.68 -21.02 -26.56
CA GLU A 236 -15.39 -20.31 -26.47
C GLU A 236 -15.09 -19.68 -25.10
N ILE A 237 -15.82 -20.10 -24.05
CA ILE A 237 -15.49 -19.78 -22.66
C ILE A 237 -14.11 -20.36 -22.34
N ILE A 238 -13.88 -21.61 -22.78
CA ILE A 238 -12.61 -22.30 -22.72
C ILE A 238 -12.03 -22.39 -24.13
N THR A 239 -10.81 -21.89 -24.31
CA THR A 239 -10.09 -21.95 -25.59
C THR A 239 -8.86 -22.87 -25.55
N GLY A 240 -8.65 -23.57 -24.43
CA GLY A 240 -7.42 -24.33 -24.15
C GLY A 240 -6.28 -23.46 -23.59
N ASP A 241 -5.27 -24.12 -23.03
CA ASP A 241 -4.00 -23.56 -22.57
C ASP A 241 -2.87 -24.29 -23.31
N ASN A 242 -2.15 -23.60 -24.20
CA ASN A 242 -1.09 -24.19 -25.03
C ASN A 242 -1.51 -25.48 -25.77
N GLY A 243 -2.77 -25.55 -26.20
CA GLY A 243 -3.33 -26.69 -26.95
C GLY A 243 -3.90 -27.83 -26.11
N THR A 244 -4.00 -27.67 -24.78
CA THR A 244 -4.65 -28.66 -23.89
C THR A 244 -5.83 -28.06 -23.12
N LEU A 245 -6.74 -28.90 -22.65
CA LEU A 245 -7.88 -28.49 -21.82
C LEU A 245 -7.50 -28.31 -20.35
N ASN A 246 -6.59 -29.14 -19.84
CA ASN A 246 -6.23 -29.28 -18.44
C ASN A 246 -7.45 -29.39 -17.49
N PRO A 247 -8.37 -30.36 -17.70
CA PRO A 247 -9.67 -30.39 -17.03
C PRO A 247 -9.57 -30.57 -15.51
N GLN A 248 -8.62 -31.41 -15.06
CA GLN A 248 -8.40 -31.68 -13.62
C GLN A 248 -7.44 -30.69 -12.95
N GLY A 249 -6.83 -29.77 -13.71
CA GLY A 249 -5.94 -28.76 -13.17
C GLY A 249 -6.70 -27.73 -12.33
N THR A 250 -6.07 -27.27 -11.25
CA THR A 250 -6.55 -26.16 -10.42
C THR A 250 -6.57 -24.86 -11.23
N THR A 251 -7.52 -23.98 -10.93
CA THR A 251 -7.68 -22.72 -11.65
C THR A 251 -7.23 -21.53 -10.80
N ASN A 252 -6.51 -20.59 -11.41
CA ASN A 252 -6.08 -19.35 -10.78
C ASN A 252 -7.03 -18.17 -11.08
N ARG A 253 -6.85 -17.07 -10.34
CA ARG A 253 -7.70 -15.87 -10.40
C ARG A 253 -7.72 -15.20 -11.76
N ALA A 254 -6.61 -15.22 -12.50
CA ALA A 254 -6.57 -14.72 -13.87
C ALA A 254 -7.44 -15.58 -14.82
N VAL A 255 -7.30 -16.90 -14.77
CA VAL A 255 -8.10 -17.81 -15.62
C VAL A 255 -9.59 -17.72 -15.28
N CYS A 256 -9.93 -17.61 -13.98
CA CYS A 256 -11.31 -17.36 -13.56
C CYS A 256 -11.86 -16.06 -14.13
N ALA A 257 -11.11 -14.96 -14.04
CA ALA A 257 -11.53 -13.67 -14.60
C ALA A 257 -11.80 -13.76 -16.11
N THR A 258 -10.94 -14.48 -16.84
CA THR A 258 -11.11 -14.72 -18.29
C THR A 258 -12.36 -15.51 -18.61
N MET A 259 -12.56 -16.66 -17.97
CA MET A 259 -13.74 -17.50 -18.22
C MET A 259 -15.03 -16.75 -17.88
N VAL A 260 -15.02 -16.00 -16.78
CA VAL A 260 -16.17 -15.20 -16.34
C VAL A 260 -16.48 -14.06 -17.28
N GLN A 261 -15.48 -13.29 -17.75
CA GLN A 261 -15.72 -12.23 -18.73
C GLN A 261 -16.32 -12.81 -20.01
N ARG A 262 -15.72 -13.86 -20.58
CA ARG A 262 -16.20 -14.51 -21.80
C ARG A 262 -17.64 -14.99 -21.65
N PHE A 263 -17.96 -15.63 -20.52
CA PHE A 263 -19.32 -16.04 -20.20
C PHE A 263 -20.28 -14.84 -20.17
N CYS A 264 -19.94 -13.77 -19.43
CA CYS A 264 -20.81 -12.62 -19.28
C CYS A 264 -21.01 -11.85 -20.59
N GLU A 265 -19.96 -11.71 -21.41
CA GLU A 265 -20.05 -11.05 -22.72
C GLU A 265 -20.91 -11.84 -23.71
N LYS A 266 -20.84 -13.17 -23.66
CA LYS A 266 -21.59 -14.05 -24.56
C LYS A 266 -23.06 -14.18 -24.17
N PHE A 267 -23.35 -14.39 -22.89
CA PHE A 267 -24.69 -14.76 -22.43
C PHE A 267 -25.44 -13.63 -21.71
N MET A 268 -24.74 -12.60 -21.24
CA MET A 268 -25.32 -11.48 -20.49
C MET A 268 -24.85 -10.10 -21.00
N PRO A 269 -24.83 -9.86 -22.34
CA PRO A 269 -24.28 -8.64 -22.90
C PRO A 269 -25.04 -7.41 -22.40
N GLY A 270 -24.34 -6.54 -21.67
CA GLY A 270 -24.90 -5.27 -21.15
C GLY A 270 -25.79 -5.41 -19.90
N GLU A 271 -25.96 -6.61 -19.33
CA GLU A 271 -26.77 -6.77 -18.11
C GLU A 271 -26.04 -6.27 -16.85
N LEU A 272 -24.71 -6.44 -16.80
CA LEU A 272 -23.90 -6.05 -15.65
C LEU A 272 -23.51 -4.56 -15.72
N LYS A 273 -23.87 -3.82 -14.67
CA LYS A 273 -23.51 -2.41 -14.51
C LYS A 273 -22.11 -2.25 -13.95
N ASP A 274 -21.49 -1.13 -14.29
CA ASP A 274 -20.22 -0.74 -13.71
C ASP A 274 -20.41 -0.31 -12.26
N VAL A 275 -19.48 -0.68 -11.39
CA VAL A 275 -19.42 -0.22 -10.01
C VAL A 275 -18.60 1.06 -9.94
N ASP A 276 -19.13 2.07 -9.26
CA ASP A 276 -18.37 3.29 -8.98
C ASP A 276 -17.24 2.96 -8.00
N MET A 277 -16.01 3.10 -8.45
CA MET A 277 -14.80 3.01 -7.65
C MET A 277 -14.15 4.38 -7.65
N SER A 278 -14.49 5.23 -6.70
CA SER A 278 -13.93 6.57 -6.60
C SER A 278 -13.64 6.94 -5.17
N ALA A 279 -12.62 7.77 -4.99
CA ALA A 279 -12.27 8.36 -3.71
C ALA A 279 -11.77 9.79 -3.93
N SER A 280 -11.99 10.64 -2.93
CA SER A 280 -11.51 12.02 -2.93
C SER A 280 -11.10 12.44 -1.54
N CYS A 281 -10.24 13.45 -1.48
CA CYS A 281 -9.78 14.08 -0.26
C CYS A 281 -9.84 15.59 -0.47
N GLN A 282 -10.49 16.32 0.44
CA GLN A 282 -10.60 17.77 0.33
C GLN A 282 -9.23 18.44 0.56
N ARG A 283 -8.42 17.90 1.48
CA ARG A 283 -7.10 18.45 1.76
C ARG A 283 -6.15 17.38 2.28
N VAL A 284 -4.97 17.33 1.68
CA VAL A 284 -3.81 16.59 2.18
C VAL A 284 -2.83 17.60 2.76
N SER A 285 -2.22 17.28 3.89
CA SER A 285 -1.17 18.11 4.49
C SER A 285 -0.12 17.28 5.20
N ILE A 286 1.12 17.72 5.12
CA ILE A 286 2.22 17.28 5.98
C ILE A 286 2.79 18.54 6.67
N THR A 287 3.09 18.46 7.96
CA THR A 287 3.56 19.62 8.73
C THR A 287 4.58 19.19 9.76
N GLN A 288 5.74 19.85 9.80
CA GLN A 288 6.70 19.62 10.85
C GLN A 288 6.13 20.08 12.20
N THR A 289 6.08 19.18 13.17
CA THR A 289 5.54 19.45 14.52
C THR A 289 6.63 19.58 15.57
N SER A 290 7.82 19.04 15.31
CA SER A 290 9.02 19.26 16.12
C SER A 290 10.27 19.33 15.24
N VAL A 291 10.98 20.46 15.33
CA VAL A 291 12.31 20.61 14.73
C VAL A 291 13.34 19.80 15.49
N GLU A 292 13.26 19.82 16.82
CA GLU A 292 14.25 19.21 17.70
C GLU A 292 14.25 17.68 17.64
N GLU A 293 13.06 17.10 17.46
CA GLU A 293 12.86 15.66 17.35
C GLU A 293 12.72 15.20 15.89
N GLY A 294 12.66 16.13 14.93
CA GLY A 294 12.46 15.84 13.51
C GLY A 294 11.12 15.14 13.23
N ILE A 295 10.07 15.47 13.98
CA ILE A 295 8.73 14.86 13.87
C ILE A 295 7.86 15.72 12.97
N PHE A 296 7.07 15.06 12.12
CA PHE A 296 6.05 15.69 11.29
C PHE A 296 4.71 14.95 11.45
N TRP A 297 3.63 15.66 11.14
CA TRP A 297 2.26 15.15 11.16
C TRP A 297 1.71 15.11 9.75
N ILE A 298 1.09 14.00 9.38
CA ILE A 298 0.44 13.79 8.08
C ILE A 298 -1.07 13.75 8.33
N LYS A 299 -1.84 14.48 7.52
CA LYS A 299 -3.30 14.60 7.66
C LYS A 299 -4.00 14.54 6.31
N ALA A 300 -5.15 13.87 6.28
CA ALA A 300 -6.12 13.87 5.18
C ALA A 300 -7.49 14.30 5.71
N GLU A 301 -8.10 15.30 5.10
CA GLU A 301 -9.37 15.90 5.53
C GLU A 301 -10.44 15.79 4.46
N GLY A 302 -11.69 15.60 4.88
CA GLY A 302 -12.82 15.49 3.96
C GLY A 302 -12.75 14.26 3.06
N VAL A 303 -12.16 13.15 3.54
CA VAL A 303 -12.04 11.90 2.77
C VAL A 303 -13.42 11.32 2.48
N LYS A 304 -13.71 11.07 1.21
CA LYS A 304 -14.93 10.42 0.72
C LYS A 304 -14.57 9.27 -0.22
N ALA A 305 -15.42 8.26 -0.26
CA ALA A 305 -15.27 7.11 -1.15
C ALA A 305 -16.64 6.58 -1.58
N SER A 306 -16.71 5.98 -2.77
CA SER A 306 -17.90 5.32 -3.30
C SER A 306 -18.21 3.97 -2.63
N MET A 307 -17.21 3.40 -1.93
CA MET A 307 -17.29 2.17 -1.16
C MET A 307 -16.77 2.40 0.26
N ASP A 308 -16.99 1.43 1.14
CA ASP A 308 -16.41 1.45 2.49
C ASP A 308 -14.88 1.60 2.43
N ILE A 309 -14.35 2.49 3.25
CA ILE A 309 -12.91 2.74 3.34
C ILE A 309 -12.28 1.68 4.23
N GLN A 310 -11.38 0.88 3.65
CA GLN A 310 -10.58 -0.10 4.39
C GLN A 310 -9.40 0.57 5.10
N LYS A 311 -8.65 1.43 4.40
CA LYS A 311 -7.48 2.15 4.93
C LYS A 311 -7.31 3.52 4.26
N VAL A 312 -6.73 4.46 5.00
CA VAL A 312 -6.16 5.69 4.42
C VAL A 312 -4.66 5.64 4.69
N GLN A 313 -3.85 5.86 3.65
CA GLN A 313 -2.41 5.67 3.72
C GLN A 313 -1.67 6.81 3.03
N ALA A 314 -0.48 7.12 3.52
CA ALA A 314 0.44 8.04 2.87
C ALA A 314 1.75 7.35 2.54
N ARG A 315 2.25 7.53 1.31
CA ARG A 315 3.64 7.24 0.96
C ARG A 315 4.46 8.51 1.15
N VAL A 316 5.45 8.46 2.04
CA VAL A 316 6.24 9.63 2.44
C VAL A 316 7.71 9.41 2.14
N TRP A 317 8.41 10.41 1.58
CA TRP A 317 9.84 10.32 1.26
C TRP A 317 10.51 11.69 1.32
N CYS A 318 11.83 11.71 1.51
CA CYS A 318 12.62 12.94 1.41
C CYS A 318 13.06 13.14 -0.04
N TYR A 319 12.93 14.36 -0.55
CA TYR A 319 13.37 14.71 -1.89
C TYR A 319 14.87 14.47 -2.07
N GLY A 320 15.23 13.82 -3.19
CA GLY A 320 16.61 13.48 -3.50
C GLY A 320 17.13 12.20 -2.83
N VAL A 321 16.28 11.49 -2.08
CA VAL A 321 16.60 10.20 -1.46
C VAL A 321 15.67 9.12 -2.02
N ASN A 322 16.23 8.17 -2.76
CA ASN A 322 15.42 7.17 -3.46
C ASN A 322 14.96 6.00 -2.56
N GLU A 323 15.67 5.75 -1.47
CA GLU A 323 15.50 4.54 -0.64
C GLU A 323 14.74 4.79 0.66
N ASP A 324 14.35 6.03 0.96
CA ASP A 324 13.70 6.36 2.23
C ASP A 324 12.17 6.42 2.15
N ALA A 325 11.57 6.01 1.04
CA ALA A 325 10.11 6.00 0.92
C ALA A 325 9.47 5.03 1.93
N GLY A 326 8.62 5.56 2.81
CA GLY A 326 7.92 4.82 3.86
C GLY A 326 6.40 4.92 3.73
N TRP A 327 5.70 3.84 4.03
CA TRP A 327 4.23 3.80 4.08
C TRP A 327 3.73 4.05 5.50
N TYR A 328 2.78 4.98 5.61
CA TYR A 328 2.11 5.34 6.85
C TYR A 328 0.63 5.02 6.73
N THR A 329 0.07 4.28 7.69
CA THR A 329 -1.38 4.11 7.80
C THR A 329 -1.93 5.19 8.73
N LEU A 330 -2.92 5.95 8.26
CA LEU A 330 -3.51 7.05 8.99
C LEU A 330 -4.70 6.55 9.81
N GLU A 331 -4.80 7.02 11.06
CA GLU A 331 -5.90 6.69 11.96
C GLU A 331 -7.01 7.73 11.85
N LYS A 332 -8.26 7.27 11.94
CA LYS A 332 -9.43 8.14 11.93
C LYS A 332 -9.48 8.97 13.22
N GLN A 333 -9.59 10.28 13.06
CA GLN A 333 -9.63 11.26 14.14
C GLN A 333 -11.07 11.60 14.55
N PRO A 334 -11.30 12.15 15.76
CA PRO A 334 -12.64 12.54 16.22
C PRO A 334 -13.35 13.59 15.35
N ASP A 335 -12.59 14.43 14.63
CA ASP A 335 -13.11 15.44 13.69
C ASP A 335 -13.49 14.85 12.32
N GLY A 336 -13.34 13.53 12.13
CA GLY A 336 -13.61 12.82 10.89
C GLY A 336 -12.45 12.83 9.89
N SER A 337 -11.35 13.54 10.18
CA SER A 337 -10.12 13.45 9.39
C SER A 337 -9.37 12.15 9.65
N TYR A 338 -8.33 11.90 8.85
CA TYR A 338 -7.37 10.83 9.07
C TYR A 338 -6.00 11.47 9.33
N GLY A 339 -5.22 10.93 10.25
CA GLY A 339 -3.89 11.46 10.53
C GLY A 339 -2.96 10.48 11.23
N THR A 340 -1.66 10.74 11.14
CA THR A 340 -0.62 9.99 11.83
C THR A 340 0.66 10.80 11.96
N GLY A 341 1.47 10.45 12.96
CA GLY A 341 2.79 11.01 13.18
C GLY A 341 3.85 10.24 12.41
N GLY A 342 4.81 10.95 11.85
CA GLY A 342 6.04 10.39 11.29
C GLY A 342 7.24 11.21 11.73
N GLY A 343 8.43 10.83 11.26
CA GLY A 343 9.63 11.58 11.61
C GLY A 343 10.86 11.06 10.90
N VAL A 344 11.88 11.90 10.82
CA VAL A 344 13.10 11.62 10.06
C VAL A 344 13.83 10.36 10.54
N LEU A 345 13.59 9.90 11.78
CA LEU A 345 14.13 8.63 12.29
C LEU A 345 13.71 7.41 11.45
N TYR A 346 12.53 7.44 10.84
CA TYR A 346 12.04 6.40 9.94
C TYR A 346 12.53 6.57 8.50
N HIS A 347 13.24 7.67 8.23
CA HIS A 347 13.74 8.08 6.91
C HIS A 347 15.25 8.35 6.96
N GLY A 348 16.01 7.55 7.73
CA GLY A 348 17.49 7.65 7.76
C GLY A 348 18.06 8.95 8.32
N ILE A 349 17.25 9.76 9.03
CA ILE A 349 17.60 11.08 9.58
C ILE A 349 17.96 12.08 8.47
N HIS A 350 17.25 12.01 7.33
CA HIS A 350 17.37 13.00 6.27
C HIS A 350 16.56 14.26 6.59
N PHE A 351 17.08 15.43 6.24
CA PHE A 351 16.41 16.71 6.36
C PHE A 351 16.29 17.36 4.99
N GLY A 352 15.23 18.12 4.77
CA GLY A 352 14.90 18.68 3.47
C GLY A 352 13.40 18.65 3.18
N ILE A 353 13.04 18.71 1.91
CA ILE A 353 11.64 18.69 1.49
C ILE A 353 11.12 17.26 1.55
N TYR A 354 10.14 17.02 2.42
CA TYR A 354 9.40 15.77 2.48
C TYR A 354 8.13 15.87 1.65
N TYR A 355 7.85 14.83 0.87
CA TYR A 355 6.61 14.66 0.13
C TYR A 355 5.75 13.60 0.79
N ALA A 356 4.43 13.75 0.70
CA ALA A 356 3.45 12.78 1.14
C ALA A 356 2.38 12.62 0.06
N ASP A 357 2.38 11.47 -0.61
CA ASP A 357 1.31 11.06 -1.53
C ASP A 357 0.24 10.30 -0.75
N MET A 358 -1.02 10.71 -0.88
CA MET A 358 -2.14 10.20 -0.12
C MET A 358 -2.97 9.21 -0.95
N TYR A 359 -3.40 8.14 -0.31
CA TYR A 359 -4.18 7.07 -0.93
C TYR A 359 -5.32 6.60 -0.02
N VAL A 360 -6.42 6.17 -0.65
CA VAL A 360 -7.57 5.53 -0.01
C VAL A 360 -7.72 4.12 -0.55
N MET A 361 -7.77 3.13 0.33
CA MET A 361 -8.04 1.74 -0.01
C MET A 361 -9.53 1.46 0.21
N LEU A 362 -10.21 1.09 -0.86
CA LEU A 362 -11.62 0.70 -0.85
C LEU A 362 -11.80 -0.73 -0.34
N SER A 363 -13.01 -1.09 0.07
CA SER A 363 -13.35 -2.43 0.59
C SER A 363 -13.21 -3.55 -0.44
N ASN A 364 -13.18 -3.21 -1.75
CA ASN A 364 -12.86 -4.15 -2.81
C ASN A 364 -11.34 -4.37 -3.01
N GLY A 365 -10.50 -3.76 -2.18
CA GLY A 365 -9.04 -3.90 -2.19
C GLY A 365 -8.29 -2.95 -3.13
N VAL A 366 -8.99 -2.12 -3.91
CA VAL A 366 -8.37 -1.14 -4.82
C VAL A 366 -7.87 0.07 -4.02
N ARG A 367 -6.63 0.50 -4.30
CA ARG A 367 -6.03 1.70 -3.73
C ARG A 367 -6.04 2.84 -4.74
N LEU A 368 -6.69 3.94 -4.36
CA LEU A 368 -6.83 5.13 -5.18
C LEU A 368 -5.98 6.27 -4.63
N TYR A 369 -5.24 6.94 -5.50
CA TYR A 369 -4.54 8.18 -5.18
C TYR A 369 -5.56 9.31 -4.98
N VAL A 370 -5.38 10.14 -3.95
CA VAL A 370 -6.34 11.22 -3.61
C VAL A 370 -5.67 12.58 -3.38
N GLY A 371 -4.38 12.72 -3.66
CA GLY A 371 -3.65 13.99 -3.60
C GLY A 371 -2.29 13.87 -2.95
N SER A 372 -1.57 14.99 -2.87
CA SER A 372 -0.25 15.06 -2.24
C SER A 372 -0.03 16.36 -1.50
N ALA A 373 0.97 16.37 -0.63
CA ALA A 373 1.48 17.56 0.04
C ALA A 373 2.99 17.45 0.22
N ASN A 374 3.64 18.57 0.52
CA ASN A 374 5.04 18.58 0.91
C ASN A 374 5.32 19.59 2.03
N VAL A 375 6.43 19.41 2.74
CA VAL A 375 6.91 20.34 3.77
C VAL A 375 8.42 20.32 3.84
N GLN A 376 9.02 21.48 4.09
CA GLN A 376 10.42 21.57 4.51
C GLN A 376 10.54 21.06 5.95
N VAL A 377 11.33 20.00 6.16
CA VAL A 377 11.64 19.43 7.48
C VAL A 377 13.06 19.83 7.86
N ASP A 378 13.17 20.72 8.83
CA ASP A 378 14.43 21.24 9.33
C ASP A 378 14.94 20.45 10.55
N GLY A 379 16.24 20.50 10.79
CA GLY A 379 16.86 19.92 11.99
C GLY A 379 18.33 19.59 11.79
N SER A 380 18.92 18.92 12.77
CA SER A 380 20.30 18.44 12.68
C SER A 380 20.41 17.00 13.20
N ILE A 381 21.34 16.24 12.61
CA ILE A 381 21.64 14.87 13.08
C ILE A 381 22.13 14.90 14.52
N GLY A 382 22.97 15.90 14.87
CA GLY A 382 23.48 16.09 16.22
C GLY A 382 22.37 16.27 17.23
N GLN A 383 21.44 17.18 16.94
CA GLN A 383 20.32 17.52 17.80
C GLN A 383 19.42 16.31 18.06
N ILE A 384 18.99 15.60 17.02
CA ILE A 384 18.09 14.44 17.17
C ILE A 384 18.74 13.34 18.01
N ARG A 385 20.02 13.04 17.74
CA ARG A 385 20.74 12.03 18.52
C ARG A 385 20.85 12.44 19.98
N VAL A 386 21.21 13.70 20.24
CA VAL A 386 21.30 14.25 21.60
C VAL A 386 19.95 14.17 22.32
N VAL A 387 18.86 14.60 21.69
CA VAL A 387 17.50 14.55 22.28
C VAL A 387 17.10 13.12 22.62
N ASN A 388 17.39 12.15 21.76
CA ASN A 388 17.14 10.73 22.04
C ASN A 388 17.92 10.25 23.27
N HIS A 389 19.20 10.58 23.40
CA HIS A 389 19.97 10.24 24.60
C HIS A 389 19.44 10.93 25.85
N VAL A 390 19.10 12.21 25.77
CA VAL A 390 18.51 12.97 26.88
C VAL A 390 17.22 12.32 27.38
N ASN A 391 16.32 11.95 26.48
CA ASN A 391 15.08 11.23 26.82
C ASN A 391 15.37 9.86 27.45
N ASN A 392 16.36 9.13 26.94
CA ASN A 392 16.78 7.84 27.53
C ASN A 392 17.31 8.00 28.95
N VAL A 393 18.07 9.07 29.24
CA VAL A 393 18.53 9.37 30.61
C VAL A 393 17.35 9.73 31.50
N TYR A 394 16.42 10.56 31.04
CA TYR A 394 15.21 10.90 31.81
C TYR A 394 14.37 9.67 32.16
N ASN A 395 14.29 8.68 31.26
CA ASN A 395 13.61 7.41 31.54
C ASN A 395 14.32 6.58 32.62
N GLN A 396 15.63 6.73 32.78
CA GLN A 396 16.41 6.00 33.78
C GLN A 396 16.35 6.65 35.17
N VAL A 397 16.48 7.98 35.23
CA VAL A 397 16.68 8.70 36.50
C VAL A 397 15.57 9.70 36.84
N GLY A 398 14.55 9.82 35.98
CA GLY A 398 13.52 10.84 36.11
C GLY A 398 13.97 12.21 35.59
N ARG A 399 13.12 13.21 35.82
CA ARG A 399 13.28 14.58 35.29
C ARG A 399 13.72 15.58 36.35
N ASP A 400 14.69 15.20 37.17
CA ASP A 400 15.29 16.05 38.20
C ASP A 400 16.74 16.41 37.81
N LEU A 401 17.09 17.69 37.97
CA LEU A 401 18.40 18.22 37.56
C LEU A 401 19.56 17.56 38.29
N TYR A 402 19.41 17.25 39.59
CA TYR A 402 20.46 16.63 40.38
C TYR A 402 20.68 15.17 39.99
N SER A 403 19.61 14.38 39.79
CA SER A 403 19.76 13.01 39.30
C SER A 403 20.37 12.98 37.90
N CYS A 404 20.03 13.92 37.03
CA CYS A 404 20.68 14.05 35.71
C CYS A 404 22.17 14.38 35.84
N TYR A 405 22.52 15.31 36.74
CA TYR A 405 23.91 15.64 37.06
C TYR A 405 24.69 14.40 37.54
N MET A 406 24.13 13.69 38.52
CA MET A 406 24.75 12.49 39.09
C MET A 406 24.80 11.34 38.08
N TRP A 407 23.84 11.25 37.15
CA TRP A 407 23.89 10.29 36.07
C TRP A 407 25.16 10.50 35.23
N VAL A 408 25.49 11.74 34.85
CA VAL A 408 26.73 12.04 34.11
C VAL A 408 27.97 11.69 34.94
N VAL A 409 28.01 12.10 36.22
CA VAL A 409 29.12 11.80 37.14
C VAL A 409 29.40 10.30 37.25
N ASN A 410 28.34 9.49 37.30
CA ASN A 410 28.43 8.06 37.55
C ASN A 410 28.59 7.21 36.28
N ASN A 411 28.13 7.70 35.12
CA ASN A 411 28.09 6.91 33.88
C ASN A 411 29.13 7.35 32.84
N VAL A 412 29.80 8.49 33.03
CA VAL A 412 30.89 8.93 32.15
C VAL A 412 32.25 8.72 32.81
N SER A 413 33.11 7.97 32.14
CA SER A 413 34.51 7.74 32.51
C SER A 413 35.44 8.80 31.92
N TYR A 414 36.54 9.16 32.59
CA TYR A 414 37.41 10.22 32.07
C TYR A 414 38.43 9.58 31.17
N LYS A 415 38.55 10.17 29.99
CA LYS A 415 39.53 9.79 28.99
C LYS A 415 40.23 11.05 28.52
N ARG A 416 41.56 10.98 28.51
CA ARG A 416 42.38 12.06 27.97
C ARG A 416 42.27 12.07 26.44
N LEU A 417 41.35 12.89 25.94
CA LEU A 417 41.16 13.17 24.51
C LEU A 417 41.91 14.45 24.10
N PRO A 418 42.13 14.68 22.79
CA PRO A 418 42.60 15.96 22.27
C PRO A 418 41.74 17.13 22.80
N ASN A 419 42.39 18.26 23.05
CA ASN A 419 41.75 19.45 23.61
C ASN A 419 41.92 20.65 22.66
N PRO A 420 40.83 21.22 22.10
CA PRO A 420 39.47 20.66 22.00
C PRO A 420 39.39 19.59 20.89
N LEU A 421 38.42 18.66 20.99
CA LEU A 421 38.11 17.73 19.89
C LEU A 421 37.37 18.49 18.78
N GLU A 422 37.87 18.46 17.55
CA GLU A 422 37.17 19.04 16.40
C GLU A 422 35.95 18.18 16.03
N PRO A 423 34.75 18.77 15.92
CA PRO A 423 33.56 18.03 15.51
C PRO A 423 33.59 17.73 14.01
N PRO A 424 33.01 16.60 13.57
CA PRO A 424 32.71 16.37 12.15
C PRO A 424 31.82 17.48 11.58
N ALA A 425 31.86 17.66 10.26
CA ALA A 425 30.97 18.60 9.58
C ALA A 425 29.49 18.29 9.89
N GLY A 426 28.71 19.33 10.17
CA GLY A 426 27.29 19.21 10.53
C GLY A 426 26.99 19.05 12.02
N TYR A 427 28.01 19.06 12.88
CA TYR A 427 27.85 19.05 14.34
C TYR A 427 28.44 20.32 14.97
N THR A 428 27.74 20.86 15.95
CA THR A 428 28.34 21.82 16.88
C THR A 428 29.31 21.09 17.83
N SER A 429 30.29 21.81 18.39
CA SER A 429 31.20 21.22 19.37
C SER A 429 30.48 20.63 20.57
N ALA A 430 29.43 21.30 21.07
CA ALA A 430 28.65 20.81 22.21
C ALA A 430 27.90 19.51 21.88
N GLU A 431 27.21 19.42 20.72
CA GLU A 431 26.57 18.16 20.29
C GLU A 431 27.59 17.03 20.21
N TRP A 432 28.73 17.28 19.58
CA TRP A 432 29.76 16.27 19.43
C TRP A 432 30.32 15.80 20.78
N TYR A 433 30.63 16.71 21.69
CA TYR A 433 31.08 16.36 23.05
C TYR A 433 30.03 15.55 23.82
N ALA A 434 28.77 15.94 23.74
CA ALA A 434 27.69 15.25 24.41
C ALA A 434 27.48 13.84 23.85
N LEU A 435 27.52 13.67 22.53
CA LEU A 435 27.40 12.36 21.89
C LEU A 435 28.57 11.45 22.26
N GLN A 436 29.80 11.96 22.34
CA GLN A 436 30.93 11.18 22.84
C GLN A 436 30.68 10.66 24.27
N ALA A 437 30.15 11.52 25.15
CA ALA A 437 29.80 11.11 26.51
C ALA A 437 28.65 10.08 26.55
N PHE A 438 27.60 10.29 25.77
CA PHE A 438 26.41 9.42 25.77
C PHE A 438 26.65 8.08 25.07
N ASP A 439 27.30 8.08 23.91
CA ASP A 439 27.54 6.88 23.10
C ASP A 439 28.61 5.97 23.72
N LEU A 440 29.69 6.56 24.22
CA LEU A 440 30.87 5.81 24.66
C LEU A 440 30.92 5.62 26.18
N GLY A 441 30.18 6.41 26.95
CA GLY A 441 30.33 6.45 28.40
C GLY A 441 31.72 6.91 28.83
N GLU A 442 32.46 7.63 27.97
CA GLU A 442 33.79 8.15 28.26
C GLU A 442 34.04 9.50 27.56
N GLY A 443 34.87 10.36 28.17
CA GLY A 443 35.23 11.65 27.58
C GLY A 443 36.16 12.51 28.43
N ASN A 444 36.55 13.68 27.91
CA ASN A 444 37.26 14.70 28.68
C ASN A 444 36.27 15.68 29.34
N CYS A 445 36.75 16.69 30.05
CA CYS A 445 35.88 17.64 30.77
C CYS A 445 34.79 18.30 29.90
N TYR A 446 35.05 18.55 28.62
CA TYR A 446 34.04 19.07 27.69
C TYR A 446 32.91 18.07 27.43
N CYS A 447 33.21 16.78 27.32
CA CYS A 447 32.20 15.72 27.17
C CYS A 447 31.26 15.66 28.38
N PHE A 448 31.83 15.70 29.60
CA PHE A 448 31.05 15.74 30.84
C PHE A 448 30.15 16.97 30.90
N ALA A 449 30.72 18.15 30.65
CA ALA A 449 29.98 19.41 30.68
C ALA A 449 28.89 19.45 29.58
N ALA A 450 29.18 19.02 28.36
CA ALA A 450 28.22 19.02 27.27
C ALA A 450 27.04 18.04 27.50
N ALA A 451 27.31 16.84 28.03
CA ALA A 451 26.25 15.90 28.39
C ALA A 451 25.30 16.48 29.44
N PHE A 452 25.86 17.05 30.51
CA PHE A 452 25.04 17.69 31.54
C PHE A 452 24.32 18.94 31.03
N TYR A 453 24.96 19.73 30.17
CA TYR A 453 24.37 20.91 29.54
C TYR A 453 23.06 20.56 28.80
N TYR A 454 23.06 19.52 27.96
CA TYR A 454 21.85 19.11 27.25
C TYR A 454 20.78 18.51 28.17
N LEU A 455 21.18 17.77 29.21
CA LEU A 455 20.25 17.30 30.23
C LEU A 455 19.60 18.45 31.00
N ALA A 456 20.34 19.52 31.33
CA ALA A 456 19.79 20.69 31.98
C ALA A 456 18.86 21.50 31.05
N LYS A 457 19.28 21.71 29.80
CA LYS A 457 18.46 22.37 28.75
C LYS A 457 17.14 21.65 28.52
N GLY A 458 17.14 20.31 28.38
CA GLY A 458 15.91 19.53 28.17
C GLY A 458 14.94 19.51 29.35
N LEU A 459 15.42 19.87 30.55
CA LEU A 459 14.58 20.11 31.73
C LEU A 459 14.02 21.54 31.78
N GLY A 460 14.40 22.40 30.83
CA GLY A 460 13.95 23.79 30.75
C GLY A 460 14.80 24.79 31.52
N TYR A 461 16.00 24.40 32.00
CA TYR A 461 16.91 25.34 32.66
C TYR A 461 17.60 26.25 31.65
N ASP A 462 17.80 27.52 32.04
CA ASP A 462 18.70 28.43 31.34
C ASP A 462 20.15 28.02 31.63
N ALA A 463 20.64 27.07 30.83
CA ALA A 463 21.98 26.53 30.93
C ALA A 463 22.88 26.98 29.78
N GLU A 464 24.15 27.22 30.08
CA GLU A 464 25.19 27.61 29.15
C GLU A 464 26.37 26.64 29.24
N PHE A 465 26.81 26.11 28.10
CA PHE A 465 28.03 25.30 28.00
C PHE A 465 29.24 26.22 27.86
N ILE A 466 30.17 26.13 28.81
CA ILE A 466 31.32 27.02 28.87
C ILE A 466 32.61 26.24 28.59
N GLN A 467 33.45 26.83 27.73
CA GLN A 467 34.82 26.40 27.50
C GLN A 467 35.75 27.53 27.94
N GLY A 468 36.53 27.30 28.99
CA GLY A 468 37.41 28.31 29.54
C GLY A 468 38.62 27.69 30.21
N ARG A 469 39.03 28.27 31.34
CA ARG A 469 40.19 27.77 32.08
C ARG A 469 39.99 27.82 33.58
N VAL A 470 40.55 26.83 34.27
CA VAL A 470 40.55 26.71 35.74
C VAL A 470 41.96 26.85 36.29
N LYS A 471 42.08 27.54 37.42
CA LYS A 471 43.36 27.75 38.09
C LYS A 471 43.84 26.49 38.82
N LEU A 472 45.11 26.14 38.61
CA LEU A 472 45.73 24.97 39.26
C LEU A 472 46.29 25.31 40.64
N ARG A 473 46.31 24.30 41.52
CA ARG A 473 46.99 24.39 42.83
C ARG A 473 48.50 24.63 42.71
N SER A 474 49.12 24.14 41.64
CA SER A 474 50.54 24.35 41.32
C SER A 474 50.85 25.75 40.80
N GLY A 475 49.83 26.62 40.63
CA GLY A 475 49.94 27.85 39.87
C GLY A 475 49.70 27.62 38.37
N GLY A 476 49.26 28.67 37.67
CA GLY A 476 48.86 28.61 36.26
C GLY A 476 47.39 28.20 36.04
N TYR A 477 47.02 28.02 34.78
CA TYR A 477 45.66 27.67 34.34
C TYR A 477 45.68 26.48 33.39
N ASN A 478 44.66 25.63 33.48
CA ASN A 478 44.38 24.58 32.51
C ASN A 478 43.05 24.83 31.82
N LEU A 479 42.97 24.48 30.53
CA LEU A 479 41.72 24.49 29.79
C LEU A 479 40.71 23.51 30.40
N HIS A 480 39.44 23.92 30.49
CA HIS A 480 38.39 23.16 31.16
C HIS A 480 37.00 23.49 30.63
N GLY A 481 36.06 22.56 30.77
CA GLY A 481 34.66 22.73 30.40
C GLY A 481 33.72 22.55 31.60
N TRP A 482 32.69 23.39 31.70
CA TRP A 482 31.65 23.30 32.73
C TRP A 482 30.32 23.87 32.21
N VAL A 483 29.28 23.80 33.05
CA VAL A 483 27.97 24.36 32.74
C VAL A 483 27.66 25.50 33.70
N ILE A 484 27.12 26.60 33.19
CA ILE A 484 26.50 27.64 34.01
C ILE A 484 25.00 27.46 33.94
N ILE A 485 24.32 27.48 35.08
CA ILE A 485 22.86 27.52 35.16
C ILE A 485 22.47 28.85 35.79
N ASN A 486 21.68 29.64 35.07
CA ASN A 486 21.07 30.86 35.59
C ASN A 486 19.72 30.51 36.20
N LEU A 487 19.55 30.80 37.49
CA LEU A 487 18.34 30.50 38.24
C LEU A 487 18.06 31.65 39.22
N ASP A 488 16.85 32.20 39.18
CA ASP A 488 16.38 33.24 40.11
C ASP A 488 17.30 34.47 40.24
N GLY A 489 17.94 34.87 39.13
CA GLY A 489 18.84 36.03 39.09
C GLY A 489 20.26 35.76 39.62
N ALA A 490 20.59 34.50 39.91
CA ALA A 490 21.94 34.06 40.25
C ALA A 490 22.48 33.06 39.22
N SER A 491 23.81 32.99 39.10
CA SER A 491 24.49 32.04 38.21
C SER A 491 25.26 31.01 39.02
N TYR A 492 25.11 29.75 38.61
CA TYR A 492 25.68 28.59 39.30
C TYR A 492 26.53 27.76 38.35
N ILE A 493 27.76 27.45 38.75
CA ILE A 493 28.68 26.53 38.08
C ILE A 493 28.30 25.10 38.46
N CYS A 494 28.13 24.27 37.44
CA CYS A 494 27.97 22.83 37.54
C CYS A 494 29.12 22.14 36.81
N ASP A 495 29.95 21.42 37.57
CA ASP A 495 31.15 20.78 37.03
C ASP A 495 31.16 19.27 37.35
N PRO A 496 30.49 18.44 36.53
CA PRO A 496 30.35 17.01 36.81
C PRO A 496 31.69 16.27 36.76
N GLU A 497 32.65 16.71 35.95
CA GLU A 497 33.98 16.11 35.92
C GLU A 497 34.76 16.41 37.20
N SER A 498 34.77 17.66 37.67
CA SER A 498 35.46 18.01 38.91
C SER A 498 34.86 17.31 40.13
N THR A 499 33.52 17.18 40.21
CA THR A 499 32.88 16.41 41.31
C THR A 499 33.42 14.99 41.39
N ARG A 500 33.63 14.38 40.23
CA ARG A 500 34.13 13.01 40.12
C ARG A 500 35.61 12.90 40.44
N ASP A 501 36.44 13.81 39.93
CA ASP A 501 37.89 13.70 39.98
C ASP A 501 38.50 14.17 41.31
N ILE A 502 37.95 15.23 41.92
CA ILE A 502 38.50 15.79 43.16
C ILE A 502 37.65 15.50 44.40
N GLY A 503 36.44 14.93 44.27
CA GLY A 503 35.64 14.15 45.25
C GLY A 503 35.35 14.74 46.65
N ARG A 504 36.04 15.82 47.02
CA ARG A 504 35.97 16.50 48.33
C ARG A 504 35.05 17.71 48.30
N TYR A 505 34.63 18.15 47.12
CA TYR A 505 33.74 19.27 46.90
C TYR A 505 32.68 18.84 45.91
N ASN A 506 31.40 18.95 46.30
CA ASN A 506 30.28 18.74 45.39
C ASN A 506 30.16 19.99 44.51
N PHE A 507 30.55 19.88 43.23
CA PHE A 507 30.46 20.97 42.25
C PHE A 507 29.09 21.04 41.56
N TYR A 508 28.06 20.48 42.17
CA TYR A 508 26.69 20.73 41.78
C TYR A 508 26.26 22.12 42.27
N MET A 509 25.93 23.01 41.33
CA MET A 509 25.41 24.36 41.57
C MET A 509 26.24 25.21 42.55
N GLN A 510 27.55 25.32 42.32
CA GLN A 510 28.41 26.24 43.05
C GLN A 510 28.17 27.69 42.58
N PRO A 511 27.97 28.68 43.46
CA PRO A 511 27.91 30.07 43.02
C PRO A 511 29.14 30.46 42.21
N VAL A 512 28.99 31.26 41.14
CA VAL A 512 30.11 31.68 40.27
C VAL A 512 31.25 32.39 41.01
N ASN A 513 30.97 32.98 42.17
CA ASN A 513 31.95 33.64 43.04
C ASN A 513 32.51 32.72 44.15
N SER A 514 32.25 31.41 44.07
CA SER A 514 32.71 30.43 45.06
C SER A 514 34.24 30.38 45.13
N PRO A 515 34.84 30.37 46.33
CA PRO A 515 36.29 30.27 46.48
C PRO A 515 36.83 28.85 46.27
N VAL A 516 35.97 27.85 46.02
CA VAL A 516 36.33 26.43 45.91
C VAL A 516 37.22 26.16 44.69
N MET A 517 36.92 26.80 43.55
CA MET A 517 37.74 26.75 42.34
C MET A 517 37.57 28.08 41.57
N GLN A 518 38.66 28.59 40.98
CA GLN A 518 38.67 29.85 40.23
C GLN A 518 38.56 29.55 38.73
N TYR A 519 37.37 29.80 38.18
CA TYR A 519 37.02 29.66 36.77
C TYR A 519 37.18 31.00 36.05
N GLU A 520 37.68 30.98 34.81
CA GLU A 520 37.77 32.15 33.92
C GLU A 520 37.24 31.80 32.53
N TRP A 521 36.28 32.59 32.03
CA TRP A 521 35.62 32.41 30.74
C TRP A 521 35.25 33.75 30.10
#